data_AF-A0A669PYY7-F1
#
_entry.id   AF-A0A669PYY7-F1
#
_cell.length_a   1.000
_cell.length_b   1.000
_cell.length_c   1.000
_cell.angle_alpha   90.00
_cell.angle_beta   90.00
_cell.angle_gamma   90.00
#
_symmetry.space_group_name_H-M   'P 1'
#
loop_
_entity.id
_entity.type
_entity.pdbx_description
1 polymer ?
#
loop_
_entity_poly.entity_id
_entity_poly.type
_entity_poly.pdbx_seq_one_letter_code
_entity_poly.pdbx_strand_id
1 'polypeptide(L)'
;MPSSEQSMFSKIALSAVSILSSNLRHLLSFLMQFVPGLKNSLPSPSKEQFTLPTLQCISPLLQTVEETPEPIPAKIKGHIPKWINGNLLRNGPGKFEFGEEKYNHWFDGMALLHQFQLRNGTVTYQSKFLQSNSYLMNNQHNRIVVSEFGTLAMPDPCKSVFARFMSRFDPPKPSDNANVSCVVYKGDYYVTGENNCMYKVDPETLEMKEKVDWTKFVAVNGATAHPHYAPDGTAYNMGNSYGKFGTTYNIIEVPPQKSNCNETLEGAKVLCSIAPMDSMKPSYYHSFGMSENYIIFIEQPIKLNLLRIITSKFRGKPISEGINWEPQYNTRFHVVDKRTGKVLPGQWYTKPFVTFHQINAFEDHGCVVLDLCCQDDGKTLAVYKLQNMRKSGADLDQIFGSVARAFPRRFVLPLNVNSDTPVGKDLNPLSYTMARAVKDSDDKVWCTHENLHPDGFEDFGGLEFPQINYSQYSGRRYRYFYGCGFRHFIGDSLMKVDVETKNFKIWQEDGSYPSEPVFVPVPNATAEDSGVILSVVISPDENRSAFLLVLDAETFRELGRAEVPVQMPYGFHGIFSSR
;
A
#
# COMPACT_ATOMS: atom_id res chain seq x y z
N MET A 1 -31.54 15.17 -33.56
CA MET A 1 -31.24 13.73 -33.71
C MET A 1 -30.49 13.52 -35.01
N PRO A 2 -29.22 13.10 -34.94
CA PRO A 2 -28.64 12.10 -35.84
C PRO A 2 -28.50 10.76 -35.10
N SER A 3 -28.57 9.68 -35.86
CA SER A 3 -28.88 8.31 -35.43
C SER A 3 -27.74 7.56 -34.75
N SER A 4 -28.10 6.75 -33.76
CA SER A 4 -27.27 5.83 -32.97
C SER A 4 -26.53 4.76 -33.77
N GLU A 5 -26.85 4.58 -35.05
CA GLU A 5 -26.25 3.54 -35.92
C GLU A 5 -24.84 3.92 -36.42
N GLN A 6 -24.52 5.20 -36.61
CA GLN A 6 -23.18 5.62 -37.09
C GLN A 6 -22.08 5.44 -36.01
N SER A 7 -22.45 5.45 -34.73
CA SER A 7 -21.54 5.24 -33.58
C SER A 7 -21.20 3.76 -33.35
N MET A 8 -22.15 2.86 -33.67
CA MET A 8 -21.93 1.42 -33.54
C MET A 8 -21.08 0.87 -34.69
N PHE A 9 -21.30 1.35 -35.93
CA PHE A 9 -20.50 0.94 -37.09
C PHE A 9 -19.03 1.38 -36.99
N SER A 10 -18.75 2.56 -36.43
CA SER A 10 -17.36 3.02 -36.24
C SER A 10 -16.60 2.22 -35.18
N LYS A 11 -17.28 1.83 -34.09
CA LYS A 11 -16.68 0.98 -33.03
C LYS A 11 -16.44 -0.47 -33.49
N ILE A 12 -17.34 -1.03 -34.30
CA ILE A 12 -17.17 -2.38 -34.87
C ILE A 12 -16.06 -2.36 -35.94
N ALA A 13 -15.96 -1.31 -36.76
CA ALA A 13 -14.89 -1.16 -37.74
C ALA A 13 -13.49 -1.02 -37.08
N LEU A 14 -13.37 -0.25 -35.99
CA LEU A 14 -12.11 -0.11 -35.24
C LEU A 14 -11.69 -1.44 -34.56
N SER A 15 -12.65 -2.20 -34.04
CA SER A 15 -12.43 -3.54 -33.48
C SER A 15 -11.99 -4.55 -34.56
N ALA A 16 -12.66 -4.56 -35.72
CA ALA A 16 -12.33 -5.44 -36.83
C ALA A 16 -10.95 -5.13 -37.43
N VAL A 17 -10.58 -3.85 -37.55
CA VAL A 17 -9.24 -3.43 -38.02
C VAL A 17 -8.15 -3.83 -37.02
N SER A 18 -8.40 -3.71 -35.72
CA SER A 18 -7.50 -4.20 -34.67
C SER A 18 -7.26 -5.71 -34.76
N ILE A 19 -8.33 -6.50 -34.88
CA ILE A 19 -8.27 -7.97 -34.96
C ILE A 19 -7.66 -8.46 -36.28
N LEU A 20 -7.90 -7.77 -37.40
CA LEU A 20 -7.24 -8.06 -38.67
C LEU A 20 -5.74 -7.74 -38.60
N SER A 21 -5.35 -6.66 -37.91
CA SER A 21 -3.95 -6.25 -37.76
C SER A 21 -3.13 -7.19 -36.86
N SER A 22 -3.74 -7.78 -35.83
CA SER A 22 -3.06 -8.75 -34.95
C SER A 22 -2.88 -10.10 -35.64
N ASN A 23 -3.90 -10.57 -36.37
CA ASN A 23 -3.81 -11.79 -37.17
C ASN A 23 -2.81 -11.69 -38.33
N LEU A 24 -2.71 -10.53 -38.99
CA LEU A 24 -1.68 -10.30 -40.02
C LEU A 24 -0.26 -10.33 -39.44
N ARG A 25 -0.05 -9.77 -38.22
CA ARG A 25 1.25 -9.81 -37.53
C ARG A 25 1.65 -11.23 -37.14
N HIS A 26 0.72 -12.06 -36.69
CA HIS A 26 0.98 -13.46 -36.40
C HIS A 26 1.31 -14.26 -37.67
N LEU A 27 0.62 -14.01 -38.78
CA LEU A 27 0.89 -14.66 -40.07
C LEU A 27 2.28 -14.26 -40.62
N LEU A 28 2.65 -12.98 -40.53
CA LEU A 28 3.97 -12.46 -40.93
C LEU A 28 5.11 -12.98 -40.02
N SER A 29 4.88 -13.07 -38.71
CA SER A 29 5.81 -13.66 -37.74
C SER A 29 6.07 -15.14 -38.03
N PHE A 30 5.02 -15.88 -38.36
CA PHE A 30 5.10 -17.30 -38.72
C PHE A 30 5.83 -17.53 -40.05
N LEU A 31 5.59 -16.70 -41.06
CA LEU A 31 6.28 -16.76 -42.36
C LEU A 31 7.78 -16.40 -42.26
N MET A 32 8.17 -15.52 -41.32
CA MET A 32 9.56 -15.13 -41.11
C MET A 32 10.45 -16.23 -40.50
N GLN A 33 9.87 -17.32 -39.98
CA GLN A 33 10.65 -18.46 -39.47
C GLN A 33 11.16 -19.41 -40.55
N PHE A 34 10.64 -19.33 -41.79
CA PHE A 34 10.89 -20.33 -42.84
C PHE A 34 11.71 -19.83 -44.05
N VAL A 35 12.14 -18.56 -44.08
CA VAL A 35 12.93 -18.00 -45.20
C VAL A 35 14.23 -17.36 -44.69
N PRO A 36 15.39 -18.04 -44.78
CA PRO A 36 16.67 -17.46 -44.38
C PRO A 36 17.10 -16.41 -45.40
N GLY A 37 16.93 -15.13 -45.07
CA GLY A 37 17.41 -14.00 -45.87
C GLY A 37 16.62 -12.69 -45.77
N LEU A 38 15.40 -12.70 -45.24
CA LEU A 38 14.55 -11.49 -45.21
C LEU A 38 14.81 -10.49 -44.05
N LYS A 39 15.83 -10.72 -43.21
CA LYS A 39 16.10 -9.86 -42.03
C LYS A 39 16.71 -8.49 -42.36
N ASN A 40 17.20 -8.27 -43.59
CA ASN A 40 18.03 -7.10 -43.90
C ASN A 40 17.38 -6.05 -44.83
N SER A 41 16.08 -6.13 -45.14
CA SER A 41 15.45 -5.26 -46.14
C SER A 41 14.09 -4.66 -45.75
N LEU A 42 13.74 -4.62 -44.46
CA LEU A 42 12.55 -3.93 -43.98
C LEU A 42 12.93 -2.77 -43.04
N PRO A 43 12.33 -1.57 -43.21
CA PRO A 43 12.50 -0.50 -42.24
C PRO A 43 12.07 -1.01 -40.86
N SER A 44 12.86 -0.66 -39.83
CA SER A 44 12.48 -0.89 -38.44
C SER A 44 11.04 -0.40 -38.21
N PRO A 45 10.14 -1.20 -37.59
CA PRO A 45 8.79 -0.75 -37.33
C PRO A 45 8.89 0.49 -36.44
N SER A 46 8.42 1.63 -36.95
CA SER A 46 8.16 2.79 -36.10
C SER A 46 7.29 2.28 -34.97
N LYS A 47 7.78 2.42 -33.73
CA LYS A 47 6.92 2.30 -32.55
C LYS A 47 5.80 3.32 -32.76
N GLU A 48 4.63 2.89 -33.23
CA GLU A 48 3.42 3.65 -33.02
C GLU A 48 3.29 3.77 -31.51
N GLN A 49 3.68 4.94 -31.04
CA GLN A 49 3.60 5.33 -29.65
C GLN A 49 2.10 5.44 -29.38
N PHE A 50 1.50 4.37 -28.85
CA PHE A 50 0.17 4.44 -28.26
C PHE A 50 0.25 5.51 -27.17
N THR A 51 -0.19 6.72 -27.49
CA THR A 51 -0.30 7.80 -26.52
C THR A 51 -1.47 7.44 -25.64
N LEU A 52 -1.18 6.91 -24.45
CA LEU A 52 -2.15 6.83 -23.37
C LEU A 52 -2.83 8.20 -23.23
N PRO A 53 -4.16 8.27 -23.07
CA PRO A 53 -4.84 9.53 -22.80
C PRO A 53 -4.13 10.30 -21.68
N THR A 54 -3.94 11.61 -21.88
CA THR A 54 -3.34 12.49 -20.86
C THR A 54 -4.04 12.30 -19.52
N LEU A 55 -3.25 12.19 -18.45
CA LEU A 55 -3.76 12.02 -17.11
C LEU A 55 -4.61 13.22 -16.69
N GLN A 56 -5.75 12.95 -16.08
CA GLN A 56 -6.62 13.99 -15.54
C GLN A 56 -5.95 14.65 -14.32
N CYS A 57 -6.29 15.91 -14.07
CA CYS A 57 -5.79 16.63 -12.91
C CYS A 57 -6.38 16.06 -11.62
N ILE A 58 -5.53 15.51 -10.75
CA ILE A 58 -5.92 14.98 -9.44
C ILE A 58 -5.71 15.99 -8.30
N SER A 59 -5.26 17.21 -8.61
CA SER A 59 -4.97 18.21 -7.58
C SER A 59 -6.13 18.45 -6.59
N PRO A 60 -7.43 18.48 -7.00
CA PRO A 60 -8.53 18.67 -6.06
C PRO A 60 -8.65 17.54 -5.02
N LEU A 61 -8.20 16.33 -5.34
CA LEU A 61 -8.23 15.17 -4.45
C LEU A 61 -7.15 15.23 -3.36
N LEU A 62 -6.23 16.20 -3.45
CA LEU A 62 -5.08 16.36 -2.57
C LEU A 62 -5.14 17.73 -1.89
N GLN A 63 -6.33 18.17 -1.48
CA GLN A 63 -6.58 19.45 -0.81
C GLN A 63 -7.23 19.26 0.55
N THR A 64 -7.16 20.29 1.38
CA THR A 64 -7.81 20.29 2.69
C THR A 64 -9.32 20.22 2.51
N VAL A 65 -9.97 19.41 3.32
CA VAL A 65 -11.42 19.36 3.42
C VAL A 65 -11.88 19.69 4.84
N GLU A 66 -13.16 19.99 4.97
CA GLU A 66 -13.83 20.06 6.27
C GLU A 66 -14.28 18.66 6.71
N GLU A 67 -14.23 18.41 8.01
CA GLU A 67 -14.78 17.18 8.59
C GLU A 67 -16.32 17.20 8.62
N THR A 68 -16.93 16.03 8.74
CA THR A 68 -18.39 15.85 8.86
C THR A 68 -18.66 15.08 10.15
N PRO A 69 -18.61 15.73 11.32
CA PRO A 69 -18.57 15.04 12.61
C PRO A 69 -19.90 14.37 12.98
N GLU A 70 -21.01 14.91 12.46
CA GLU A 70 -22.35 14.35 12.64
C GLU A 70 -22.71 13.43 11.46
N PRO A 71 -23.19 12.19 11.72
CA PRO A 71 -23.50 11.26 10.65
C PRO A 71 -24.63 11.75 9.74
N ILE A 72 -24.37 11.76 8.44
CA ILE A 72 -25.33 12.12 7.39
C ILE A 72 -25.80 10.88 6.62
N PRO A 73 -27.07 10.82 6.19
CA PRO A 73 -27.56 9.72 5.37
C PRO A 73 -26.99 9.80 3.94
N ALA A 74 -26.61 8.65 3.39
CA ALA A 74 -26.19 8.54 1.99
C ALA A 74 -27.38 8.21 1.07
N LYS A 75 -27.36 8.73 -0.16
CA LYS A 75 -28.35 8.43 -1.18
C LYS A 75 -27.97 7.13 -1.90
N ILE A 76 -28.77 6.10 -1.74
CA ILE A 76 -28.52 4.79 -2.35
C ILE A 76 -28.97 4.75 -3.82
N LYS A 77 -28.11 4.21 -4.69
CA LYS A 77 -28.41 3.79 -6.06
C LYS A 77 -28.08 2.30 -6.22
N GLY A 78 -28.93 1.55 -6.90
CA GLY A 78 -28.78 0.09 -7.00
C GLY A 78 -29.16 -0.62 -5.70
N HIS A 79 -28.43 -1.67 -5.35
CA HIS A 79 -28.72 -2.53 -4.20
C HIS A 79 -27.49 -2.70 -3.31
N ILE A 80 -27.62 -2.33 -2.04
CA ILE A 80 -26.64 -2.66 -0.99
C ILE A 80 -27.14 -3.93 -0.28
N PRO A 81 -26.39 -5.05 -0.32
CA PRO A 81 -26.82 -6.29 0.32
C PRO A 81 -27.10 -6.12 1.82
N LYS A 82 -28.28 -6.57 2.25
CA LYS A 82 -28.77 -6.39 3.64
C LYS A 82 -27.95 -7.13 4.69
N TRP A 83 -27.20 -8.16 4.29
CA TRP A 83 -26.34 -8.92 5.18
C TRP A 83 -25.08 -8.12 5.58
N ILE A 84 -24.71 -7.06 4.83
CA ILE A 84 -23.60 -6.20 5.21
C ILE A 84 -24.03 -5.36 6.41
N ASN A 85 -23.37 -5.64 7.54
CA ASN A 85 -23.69 -5.05 8.83
C ASN A 85 -22.36 -4.72 9.52
N GLY A 86 -21.94 -3.46 9.44
CA GLY A 86 -20.65 -3.04 9.97
C GLY A 86 -20.22 -1.66 9.46
N ASN A 87 -19.01 -1.26 9.84
CA ASN A 87 -18.48 0.07 9.56
C ASN A 87 -17.24 -0.07 8.69
N LEU A 88 -17.24 0.53 7.50
CA LEU A 88 -16.01 0.75 6.75
C LEU A 88 -15.31 1.97 7.32
N LEU A 89 -14.18 1.75 7.97
CA LEU A 89 -13.30 2.79 8.48
C LEU A 89 -12.18 3.02 7.48
N ARG A 90 -11.91 4.27 7.13
CA ARG A 90 -10.76 4.66 6.30
C ARG A 90 -9.98 5.77 6.96
N ASN A 91 -8.68 5.81 6.70
CA ASN A 91 -7.78 6.82 7.21
C ASN A 91 -6.90 7.39 6.08
N GLY A 92 -6.50 8.64 6.22
CA GLY A 92 -5.75 9.36 5.21
C GLY A 92 -5.46 10.80 5.61
N PRO A 93 -4.69 11.53 4.80
CA PRO A 93 -4.43 12.94 5.00
C PRO A 93 -5.64 13.77 4.56
N GLY A 94 -6.14 14.67 5.41
CA GLY A 94 -7.26 15.55 5.08
C GLY A 94 -7.05 17.04 5.32
N LYS A 95 -5.91 17.43 5.89
CA LYS A 95 -5.51 18.84 6.04
C LYS A 95 -4.06 19.02 5.62
N PHE A 96 -3.83 19.92 4.67
CA PHE A 96 -2.54 20.09 3.99
C PHE A 96 -1.84 21.43 4.28
N GLU A 97 -2.43 22.28 5.12
CA GLU A 97 -1.87 23.56 5.51
C GLU A 97 -2.39 24.06 6.87
N PHE A 98 -1.60 24.92 7.50
CA PHE A 98 -1.96 25.71 8.69
C PHE A 98 -1.46 27.14 8.50
N GLY A 99 -2.37 28.12 8.58
CA GLY A 99 -2.08 29.49 8.21
C GLY A 99 -1.55 29.60 6.78
N GLU A 100 -0.40 30.23 6.60
CA GLU A 100 0.29 30.36 5.30
C GLU A 100 1.21 29.18 4.98
N GLU A 101 1.51 28.32 5.97
CA GLU A 101 2.45 27.22 5.82
C GLU A 101 1.76 25.96 5.27
N LYS A 102 2.37 25.36 4.24
CA LYS A 102 1.85 24.19 3.53
C LYS A 102 2.76 22.98 3.72
N TYR A 103 2.16 21.80 3.80
CA TYR A 103 2.91 20.55 3.71
C TYR A 103 3.46 20.34 2.29
N ASN A 104 4.60 19.64 2.20
CA ASN A 104 5.33 19.38 0.95
C ASN A 104 5.09 17.97 0.41
N HIS A 105 4.74 17.01 1.26
CA HIS A 105 4.59 15.60 0.90
C HIS A 105 3.18 15.11 1.21
N TRP A 106 2.67 14.18 0.40
CA TRP A 106 1.31 13.65 0.56
C TRP A 106 1.12 12.99 1.94
N PHE A 107 2.13 12.25 2.40
CA PHE A 107 2.15 11.61 3.72
C PHE A 107 2.16 12.58 4.92
N ASP A 108 2.38 13.88 4.72
CA ASP A 108 2.47 14.84 5.83
C ASP A 108 1.10 15.37 6.27
N GLY A 109 0.06 15.24 5.43
CA GLY A 109 -1.25 15.80 5.75
C GLY A 109 -1.86 15.17 7.00
N MET A 110 -2.59 15.96 7.78
CA MET A 110 -3.11 15.52 9.08
C MET A 110 -4.21 14.47 8.91
N ALA A 111 -4.20 13.45 9.79
CA ALA A 111 -5.11 12.33 9.76
C ALA A 111 -6.59 12.74 9.84
N LEU A 112 -7.37 12.33 8.85
CA LEU A 112 -8.82 12.43 8.79
C LEU A 112 -9.39 11.01 8.72
N LEU A 113 -10.17 10.65 9.72
CA LEU A 113 -10.88 9.38 9.75
C LEU A 113 -12.21 9.53 9.00
N HIS A 114 -12.55 8.53 8.21
CA HIS A 114 -13.83 8.42 7.51
C HIS A 114 -14.54 7.14 7.94
N GLN A 115 -15.85 7.21 8.12
CA GLN A 115 -16.69 6.06 8.39
C GLN A 115 -17.87 6.03 7.42
N PHE A 116 -18.07 4.89 6.77
CA PHE A 116 -19.36 4.53 6.21
C PHE A 116 -19.97 3.42 7.05
N GLN A 117 -21.09 3.69 7.72
CA GLN A 117 -21.80 2.69 8.51
C GLN A 117 -22.88 2.06 7.62
N LEU A 118 -22.81 0.75 7.43
CA LEU A 118 -23.76 -0.03 6.63
C LEU A 118 -24.65 -0.85 7.57
N ARG A 119 -25.96 -0.64 7.49
CA ARG A 119 -26.96 -1.35 8.32
C ARG A 119 -28.21 -1.64 7.49
N ASN A 120 -28.55 -2.91 7.30
CA ASN A 120 -29.78 -3.36 6.62
C ASN A 120 -30.03 -2.67 5.25
N GLY A 121 -28.98 -2.48 4.46
CA GLY A 121 -29.05 -1.83 3.14
C GLY A 121 -29.10 -0.29 3.16
N THR A 122 -29.03 0.33 4.34
CA THR A 122 -28.87 1.78 4.51
C THR A 122 -27.42 2.11 4.82
N VAL A 123 -26.99 3.33 4.46
CA VAL A 123 -25.62 3.80 4.67
C VAL A 123 -25.64 5.22 5.24
N THR A 124 -24.84 5.46 6.27
CA THR A 124 -24.51 6.81 6.78
C THR A 124 -23.03 7.09 6.64
N TYR A 125 -22.65 8.36 6.60
CA TYR A 125 -21.27 8.82 6.53
C TYR A 125 -20.96 9.84 7.61
N GLN A 126 -19.77 9.74 8.21
CA GLN A 126 -19.17 10.77 9.05
C GLN A 126 -17.65 10.77 8.88
N SER A 127 -17.02 11.87 9.26
CA SER A 127 -15.56 12.00 9.31
C SER A 127 -15.13 12.93 10.43
N LYS A 128 -13.96 12.65 11.02
CA LYS A 128 -13.36 13.46 12.10
C LYS A 128 -11.84 13.50 11.97
N PHE A 129 -11.26 14.68 12.14
CA PHE A 129 -9.83 14.84 12.28
C PHE A 129 -9.36 14.17 13.58
N LEU A 130 -8.27 13.43 13.47
CA LEU A 130 -7.62 12.89 14.65
C LEU A 130 -7.07 14.05 15.48
N GLN A 131 -7.53 14.15 16.73
CA GLN A 131 -7.04 15.12 17.72
C GLN A 131 -5.65 14.72 18.26
N SER A 132 -4.68 14.50 17.36
CA SER A 132 -3.28 14.24 17.69
C SER A 132 -2.62 15.48 18.27
N ASN A 133 -1.50 15.34 19.00
CA ASN A 133 -0.83 16.55 19.51
C ASN A 133 -0.29 17.40 18.35
N SER A 134 0.16 16.76 17.27
CA SER A 134 0.63 17.44 16.06
C SER A 134 -0.47 18.31 15.46
N TYR A 135 -1.69 17.76 15.29
CA TYR A 135 -2.86 18.50 14.83
C TYR A 135 -3.22 19.66 15.77
N LEU A 136 -3.36 19.38 17.07
CA LEU A 136 -3.75 20.38 18.08
C LEU A 136 -2.73 21.51 18.18
N MET A 137 -1.44 21.20 18.19
CA MET A 137 -0.37 22.20 18.26
C MET A 137 -0.33 23.07 17.01
N ASN A 138 -0.45 22.48 15.82
CA ASN A 138 -0.46 23.23 14.56
C ASN A 138 -1.70 24.14 14.46
N ASN A 139 -2.86 23.64 14.90
CA ASN A 139 -4.10 24.41 14.94
C ASN A 139 -4.01 25.58 15.92
N GLN A 140 -3.50 25.35 17.14
CA GLN A 140 -3.33 26.38 18.16
C GLN A 140 -2.41 27.53 17.72
N HIS A 141 -1.34 27.21 16.98
CA HIS A 141 -0.37 28.21 16.52
C HIS A 141 -0.67 28.75 15.12
N ASN A 142 -1.68 28.20 14.44
CA ASN A 142 -2.02 28.50 13.04
C ASN A 142 -0.80 28.45 12.09
N ARG A 143 0.08 27.46 12.29
CA ARG A 143 1.29 27.19 11.49
C ARG A 143 1.82 25.78 11.76
N ILE A 144 2.75 25.29 10.94
CA ILE A 144 3.36 23.97 11.12
C ILE A 144 4.47 24.05 12.17
N VAL A 145 4.20 23.54 13.37
CA VAL A 145 5.15 23.55 14.51
C VAL A 145 5.77 22.18 14.80
N VAL A 146 5.20 21.11 14.25
CA VAL A 146 5.73 19.74 14.30
C VAL A 146 6.20 19.33 12.90
N SER A 147 7.42 18.79 12.82
CA SER A 147 7.98 18.33 11.54
C SER A 147 7.41 16.97 11.16
N GLU A 148 7.10 16.79 9.89
CA GLU A 148 6.59 15.55 9.31
C GLU A 148 7.64 14.92 8.36
N PHE A 149 7.27 13.85 7.67
CA PHE A 149 8.15 13.09 6.79
C PHE A 149 8.86 13.96 5.74
N GLY A 150 8.09 14.76 5.01
CA GLY A 150 8.53 15.62 3.92
C GLY A 150 8.66 17.09 4.26
N THR A 151 8.23 17.51 5.45
CA THR A 151 8.10 18.93 5.81
C THR A 151 8.77 19.24 7.14
N LEU A 152 9.75 20.14 7.10
CA LEU A 152 10.41 20.65 8.30
C LEU A 152 9.59 21.81 8.89
N ALA A 153 9.25 21.72 10.17
CA ALA A 153 8.62 22.82 10.88
C ALA A 153 9.57 24.01 11.01
N MET A 154 9.07 25.21 10.73
CA MET A 154 9.89 26.42 10.81
C MET A 154 10.12 26.84 12.27
N PRO A 155 11.33 27.30 12.63
CA PRO A 155 11.61 27.84 13.95
C PRO A 155 10.67 29.01 14.24
N ASP A 156 10.17 29.06 15.47
CA ASP A 156 9.23 30.08 15.94
C ASP A 156 9.65 31.51 15.52
N PRO A 157 8.83 32.20 14.70
CA PRO A 157 9.17 33.53 14.19
C PRO A 157 9.16 34.59 15.29
N CYS A 158 8.46 34.35 16.40
CA CYS A 158 8.41 35.24 17.56
C CYS A 158 9.66 35.15 18.45
N LYS A 159 10.52 34.15 18.22
CA LYS A 159 11.81 34.04 18.92
C LYS A 159 12.84 34.98 18.29
N SER A 160 13.68 35.58 19.14
CA SER A 160 14.85 36.35 18.69
C SER A 160 15.77 35.50 17.80
N VAL A 161 16.60 36.11 16.95
CA VAL A 161 17.53 35.40 16.05
C VAL A 161 18.43 34.42 16.83
N PHE A 162 18.90 34.82 18.01
CA PHE A 162 19.69 33.95 18.90
C PHE A 162 18.85 32.79 19.48
N ALA A 163 17.62 33.06 19.93
CA ALA A 163 16.71 32.00 20.40
C ALA A 163 16.28 31.03 19.28
N ARG A 164 16.19 31.50 18.02
CA ARG A 164 15.97 30.66 16.82
C ARG A 164 17.20 29.82 16.45
N PHE A 165 18.40 30.33 16.71
CA PHE A 165 19.63 29.54 16.59
C PHE A 165 19.68 28.45 17.65
N MET A 166 19.42 28.80 18.91
CA MET A 166 19.40 27.85 20.03
C MET A 166 18.33 26.77 19.90
N SER A 167 17.14 27.08 19.37
CA SER A 167 16.07 26.09 19.17
C SER A 167 16.38 25.00 18.15
N ARG A 168 17.43 25.16 17.32
CA ARG A 168 17.95 24.08 16.46
C ARG A 168 18.56 22.94 17.26
N PHE A 169 19.01 23.20 18.48
CA PHE A 169 19.62 22.23 19.39
C PHE A 169 18.60 21.54 20.32
N ASP A 170 17.35 22.03 20.40
CA ASP A 170 16.28 21.31 21.08
C ASP A 170 16.03 19.96 20.35
N PRO A 171 15.86 18.84 21.06
CA PRO A 171 15.50 17.58 20.42
C PRO A 171 14.18 17.75 19.66
N PRO A 172 14.07 17.23 18.41
CA PRO A 172 12.82 17.31 17.66
C PRO A 172 11.72 16.56 18.41
N LYS A 173 10.56 17.19 18.55
CA LYS A 173 9.36 16.49 18.99
C LYS A 173 8.94 15.54 17.87
N PRO A 174 8.88 14.22 18.09
CA PRO A 174 8.41 13.30 17.07
C PRO A 174 6.94 13.60 16.75
N SER A 175 6.60 13.55 15.47
CA SER A 175 5.20 13.62 15.05
C SER A 175 4.41 12.45 15.65
N ASP A 176 3.15 12.71 15.96
CA ASP A 176 2.16 11.70 16.30
C ASP A 176 0.98 11.72 15.32
N ASN A 177 1.19 12.26 14.12
CA ASN A 177 0.23 12.14 13.03
C ASN A 177 0.07 10.67 12.62
N ALA A 178 -1.12 10.13 12.81
CA ALA A 178 -1.45 8.73 12.53
C ALA A 178 -2.45 8.63 11.38
N ASN A 179 -1.98 8.98 10.17
CA ASN A 179 -2.82 9.15 8.97
C ASN A 179 -2.81 7.97 8.01
N VAL A 180 -2.16 6.84 8.33
CA VAL A 180 -1.92 5.75 7.38
C VAL A 180 -3.04 4.72 7.40
N SER A 181 -3.26 4.07 8.55
CA SER A 181 -4.14 2.90 8.63
C SER A 181 -4.98 2.87 9.90
N CYS A 182 -6.03 2.03 9.89
CA CYS A 182 -6.77 1.61 11.06
C CYS A 182 -6.45 0.13 11.34
N VAL A 183 -5.94 -0.16 12.53
CA VAL A 183 -5.44 -1.48 12.93
C VAL A 183 -6.15 -1.95 14.19
N VAL A 184 -6.21 -3.26 14.38
CA VAL A 184 -6.81 -3.90 15.55
C VAL A 184 -5.71 -4.46 16.45
N TYR A 185 -5.78 -4.20 17.75
CA TYR A 185 -4.99 -4.92 18.76
C TYR A 185 -5.91 -5.31 19.90
N LYS A 186 -5.90 -6.59 20.29
CA LYS A 186 -6.75 -7.10 21.38
C LYS A 186 -8.24 -6.75 21.22
N GLY A 187 -8.70 -6.70 19.97
CA GLY A 187 -10.06 -6.29 19.60
C GLY A 187 -10.37 -4.80 19.72
N ASP A 188 -9.43 -3.92 20.09
CA ASP A 188 -9.63 -2.48 20.00
C ASP A 188 -9.10 -1.93 18.68
N TYR A 189 -9.73 -0.86 18.20
CA TYR A 189 -9.35 -0.16 16.98
C TYR A 189 -8.40 0.98 17.30
N TYR A 190 -7.35 1.08 16.51
CA TYR A 190 -6.34 2.11 16.59
C TYR A 190 -6.14 2.74 15.22
N VAL A 191 -5.84 4.03 15.16
CA VAL A 191 -5.24 4.65 13.97
C VAL A 191 -3.75 4.82 14.18
N THR A 192 -2.97 4.49 13.15
CA THR A 192 -1.51 4.49 13.19
C THR A 192 -0.91 5.14 11.95
N GLY A 193 0.27 5.71 12.13
CA GLY A 193 1.25 5.95 11.07
C GLY A 193 2.35 4.90 11.14
N GLU A 194 3.59 5.30 10.86
CA GLU A 194 4.80 4.46 11.04
C GLU A 194 5.69 4.92 12.21
N ASN A 195 5.11 5.72 13.11
CA ASN A 195 5.80 6.31 14.25
C ASN A 195 5.68 5.39 15.48
N ASN A 196 6.21 5.81 16.63
CA ASN A 196 6.09 5.06 17.89
C ASN A 196 4.72 5.17 18.55
N CYS A 197 3.86 6.08 18.09
CA CYS A 197 2.56 6.35 18.70
C CYS A 197 1.40 5.95 17.79
N MET A 198 0.33 5.49 18.40
CA MET A 198 -0.98 5.27 17.76
C MET A 198 -2.09 5.74 18.69
N TYR A 199 -3.30 5.85 18.15
CA TYR A 199 -4.45 6.36 18.89
C TYR A 199 -5.59 5.36 18.89
N LYS A 200 -6.05 4.96 20.06
CA LYS A 200 -7.28 4.17 20.23
C LYS A 200 -8.46 5.03 19.82
N VAL A 201 -9.32 4.51 18.97
CA VAL A 201 -10.50 5.21 18.44
C VAL A 201 -11.77 4.39 18.63
N ASP A 202 -12.90 5.08 18.77
CA ASP A 202 -14.20 4.43 18.70
C ASP A 202 -14.60 4.17 17.24
N PRO A 203 -14.83 2.92 16.82
CA PRO A 203 -15.24 2.62 15.45
C PRO A 203 -16.67 3.10 15.13
N GLU A 204 -17.51 3.44 16.12
CA GLU A 204 -18.87 3.95 15.93
C GLU A 204 -18.91 5.48 15.87
N THR A 205 -18.14 6.18 16.70
CA THR A 205 -18.21 7.65 16.82
C THR A 205 -17.01 8.40 16.23
N LEU A 206 -15.96 7.68 15.83
CA LEU A 206 -14.64 8.20 15.44
C LEU A 206 -13.93 9.01 16.53
N GLU A 207 -14.41 8.99 17.77
CA GLU A 207 -13.79 9.70 18.89
C GLU A 207 -12.45 9.08 19.27
N MET A 208 -11.45 9.95 19.46
CA MET A 208 -10.15 9.56 20.01
C MET A 208 -10.30 9.31 21.51
N LYS A 209 -9.82 8.14 21.97
CA LYS A 209 -9.91 7.73 23.38
C LYS A 209 -8.58 7.87 24.10
N GLU A 210 -7.53 7.27 23.56
CA GLU A 210 -6.25 7.14 24.25
C GLU A 210 -5.08 7.16 23.26
N LYS A 211 -3.99 7.85 23.62
CA LYS A 211 -2.72 7.78 22.92
C LYS A 211 -1.88 6.65 23.50
N VAL A 212 -1.48 5.70 22.66
CA VAL A 212 -0.65 4.56 23.02
C VAL A 212 0.73 4.70 22.39
N ASP A 213 1.78 4.44 23.17
CA ASP A 213 3.17 4.57 22.75
C ASP A 213 3.86 3.20 22.85
N TRP A 214 4.31 2.66 21.73
CA TRP A 214 5.00 1.38 21.63
C TRP A 214 6.17 1.26 22.59
N THR A 215 6.90 2.36 22.82
CA THR A 215 8.12 2.37 23.65
C THR A 215 7.86 2.02 25.11
N LYS A 216 6.61 2.12 25.58
CA LYS A 216 6.20 1.73 26.94
C LYS A 216 6.09 0.21 27.11
N PHE A 217 5.97 -0.54 26.01
CA PHE A 217 5.71 -1.99 26.03
C PHE A 217 6.86 -2.78 25.42
N VAL A 218 7.42 -2.29 24.31
CA VAL A 218 8.53 -2.92 23.59
C VAL A 218 9.54 -1.87 23.15
N ALA A 219 10.83 -2.22 23.15
CA ALA A 219 11.91 -1.28 22.88
C ALA A 219 12.08 -0.97 21.38
N VAL A 220 11.08 -0.33 20.76
CA VAL A 220 11.07 0.05 19.34
C VAL A 220 10.84 1.55 19.14
N ASN A 221 11.44 2.13 18.11
CA ASN A 221 11.32 3.54 17.72
C ASN A 221 10.10 3.83 16.82
N GLY A 222 9.44 2.80 16.32
CA GLY A 222 8.27 2.87 15.44
C GLY A 222 7.86 1.47 15.03
N ALA A 223 6.63 1.32 14.56
CA ALA A 223 6.11 0.07 14.02
C ALA A 223 5.34 0.35 12.72
N THR A 224 5.22 -0.65 11.84
CA THR A 224 4.50 -0.47 10.58
C THR A 224 3.00 -0.24 10.81
N ALA A 225 2.34 0.34 9.80
CA ALA A 225 0.89 0.47 9.76
C ALA A 225 0.17 -0.81 9.26
N HIS A 226 0.91 -1.90 9.03
CA HIS A 226 0.43 -3.14 8.42
C HIS A 226 0.73 -4.37 9.31
N PRO A 227 0.15 -4.44 10.51
CA PRO A 227 0.22 -5.65 11.31
C PRO A 227 -0.53 -6.81 10.63
N HIS A 228 -0.08 -8.03 10.93
CA HIS A 228 -0.78 -9.26 10.58
C HIS A 228 -1.52 -9.84 11.77
N TYR A 229 -2.59 -10.59 11.50
CA TYR A 229 -3.43 -11.23 12.51
C TYR A 229 -3.46 -12.75 12.31
N ALA A 230 -3.17 -13.48 13.37
CA ALA A 230 -3.38 -14.92 13.42
C ALA A 230 -4.86 -15.24 13.75
N PRO A 231 -5.36 -16.44 13.41
CA PRO A 231 -6.75 -16.83 13.67
C PRO A 231 -7.19 -16.78 15.14
N ASP A 232 -6.25 -16.91 16.07
CA ASP A 232 -6.49 -16.81 17.52
C ASP A 232 -6.59 -15.35 18.02
N GLY A 233 -6.38 -14.37 17.12
CA GLY A 233 -6.36 -12.94 17.40
C GLY A 233 -4.99 -12.38 17.77
N THR A 234 -3.93 -13.21 17.81
CA THR A 234 -2.55 -12.74 18.03
C THR A 234 -2.16 -11.79 16.89
N ALA A 235 -1.65 -10.61 17.23
CA ALA A 235 -1.19 -9.66 16.24
C ALA A 235 0.34 -9.67 16.14
N TYR A 236 0.86 -9.69 14.92
CA TYR A 236 2.28 -9.54 14.62
C TYR A 236 2.51 -8.21 13.93
N ASN A 237 3.58 -7.50 14.30
CA ASN A 237 4.00 -6.29 13.60
C ASN A 237 5.54 -6.25 13.51
N MET A 238 6.10 -5.34 12.74
CA MET A 238 7.53 -5.10 12.68
C MET A 238 7.87 -3.67 13.10
N GLY A 239 8.96 -3.50 13.84
CA GLY A 239 9.42 -2.21 14.33
C GLY A 239 10.94 -2.11 14.44
N ASN A 240 11.47 -0.90 14.32
CA ASN A 240 12.92 -0.66 14.34
C ASN A 240 13.40 -0.32 15.75
N SER A 241 14.62 -0.70 16.11
CA SER A 241 15.32 -0.17 17.28
C SER A 241 16.63 0.47 16.86
N TYR A 242 16.88 1.68 17.35
CA TYR A 242 18.13 2.41 17.19
C TYR A 242 18.66 2.76 18.58
N GLY A 243 19.80 2.21 18.97
CA GLY A 243 20.31 2.47 20.31
C GLY A 243 21.75 2.05 20.54
N LYS A 244 22.14 2.03 21.81
CA LYS A 244 23.50 1.67 22.26
C LYS A 244 23.94 0.28 21.79
N PHE A 245 22.99 -0.61 21.55
CA PHE A 245 23.22 -1.98 21.10
C PHE A 245 23.21 -2.13 19.57
N GLY A 246 23.18 -1.01 18.84
CA GLY A 246 23.11 -0.97 17.39
C GLY A 246 21.70 -0.78 16.86
N THR A 247 21.54 -1.11 15.58
CA THR A 247 20.28 -1.02 14.84
C THR A 247 19.73 -2.43 14.64
N THR A 248 18.45 -2.65 14.92
CA THR A 248 17.78 -3.92 14.65
C THR A 248 16.38 -3.72 14.09
N TYR A 249 15.95 -4.69 13.28
CA TYR A 249 14.54 -4.89 12.93
C TYR A 249 13.95 -5.89 13.92
N ASN A 250 12.78 -5.59 14.49
CA ASN A 250 12.17 -6.42 15.52
C ASN A 250 10.81 -6.88 15.06
N ILE A 251 10.56 -8.18 15.18
CA ILE A 251 9.23 -8.76 15.05
C ILE A 251 8.56 -8.67 16.41
N ILE A 252 7.45 -7.95 16.46
CA ILE A 252 6.64 -7.70 17.64
C ILE A 252 5.47 -8.68 17.62
N GLU A 253 5.20 -9.31 18.76
CA GLU A 253 4.01 -10.15 18.98
C GLU A 253 3.18 -9.49 20.08
N VAL A 254 1.88 -9.28 19.81
CA VAL A 254 0.90 -8.78 20.76
C VAL A 254 -0.13 -9.89 21.01
N PRO A 255 -0.27 -10.37 22.26
CA PRO A 255 -1.18 -11.47 22.57
C PRO A 255 -2.65 -11.05 22.40
N PRO A 256 -3.57 -11.98 22.08
CA PRO A 256 -4.96 -11.67 21.78
C PRO A 256 -5.78 -11.27 23.02
N GLN A 257 -5.43 -11.84 24.17
CA GLN A 257 -6.22 -11.75 25.39
C GLN A 257 -6.03 -10.41 26.09
N LYS A 258 -7.13 -9.92 26.65
CA LYS A 258 -7.16 -8.84 27.64
C LYS A 258 -7.39 -9.41 29.02
N SER A 259 -6.56 -9.01 29.96
CA SER A 259 -6.74 -9.26 31.39
C SER A 259 -7.80 -8.31 31.97
N ASN A 260 -7.96 -7.11 31.40
CA ASN A 260 -9.00 -6.15 31.76
C ASN A 260 -9.37 -5.24 30.57
N CYS A 261 -10.46 -4.47 30.69
CA CYS A 261 -10.98 -3.62 29.60
C CYS A 261 -10.12 -2.40 29.24
N ASN A 262 -9.22 -1.98 30.14
CA ASN A 262 -8.34 -0.83 29.93
C ASN A 262 -7.00 -1.22 29.29
N GLU A 263 -6.73 -2.51 29.19
CA GLU A 263 -5.51 -3.03 28.59
C GLU A 263 -5.41 -2.64 27.11
N THR A 264 -4.23 -2.20 26.71
CA THR A 264 -3.88 -1.80 25.35
C THR A 264 -2.93 -2.82 24.73
N LEU A 265 -1.63 -2.68 24.98
CA LEU A 265 -0.57 -3.50 24.41
C LEU A 265 0.19 -4.33 25.47
N GLU A 266 -0.31 -4.40 26.70
CA GLU A 266 0.33 -5.18 27.75
C GLU A 266 0.55 -6.64 27.30
N GLY A 267 1.71 -7.18 27.64
CA GLY A 267 2.16 -8.50 27.15
C GLY A 267 2.75 -8.50 25.74
N ALA A 268 2.80 -7.36 25.05
CA ALA A 268 3.58 -7.24 23.82
C ALA A 268 5.05 -7.57 24.08
N LYS A 269 5.68 -8.32 23.17
CA LYS A 269 7.07 -8.73 23.27
C LYS A 269 7.76 -8.70 21.91
N VAL A 270 9.09 -8.61 21.93
CA VAL A 270 9.91 -8.85 20.73
C VAL A 270 10.11 -10.36 20.59
N LEU A 271 9.55 -10.94 19.54
CA LEU A 271 9.70 -12.36 19.21
C LEU A 271 11.09 -12.65 18.64
N CYS A 272 11.59 -11.75 17.79
CA CYS A 272 12.85 -11.91 17.07
C CYS A 272 13.46 -10.54 16.73
N SER A 273 14.78 -10.45 16.76
CA SER A 273 15.53 -9.28 16.29
C SER A 273 16.48 -9.69 15.17
N ILE A 274 16.44 -8.97 14.06
CA ILE A 274 17.24 -9.18 12.86
C ILE A 274 18.21 -8.01 12.74
N ALA A 275 19.50 -8.30 12.57
CA ALA A 275 20.51 -7.27 12.31
C ALA A 275 20.46 -6.83 10.84
N PRO A 276 20.55 -5.52 10.56
CA PRO A 276 20.69 -5.01 9.20
C PRO A 276 22.03 -5.40 8.60
N MET A 277 22.08 -5.50 7.27
CA MET A 277 23.34 -5.69 6.55
C MET A 277 24.32 -4.51 6.76
N ASP A 278 23.78 -3.30 6.94
CA ASP A 278 24.52 -2.08 7.30
C ASP A 278 23.79 -1.39 8.46
N SER A 279 24.42 -1.36 9.62
CA SER A 279 23.83 -0.81 10.86
C SER A 279 23.61 0.70 10.82
N MET A 280 24.33 1.43 9.96
CA MET A 280 24.17 2.88 9.77
C MET A 280 23.19 3.21 8.65
N LYS A 281 22.87 2.22 7.81
CA LYS A 281 21.91 2.29 6.71
C LYS A 281 20.94 1.10 6.73
N PRO A 282 20.07 0.99 7.75
CA PRO A 282 19.00 0.02 7.74
C PRO A 282 18.06 0.28 6.57
N SER A 283 17.34 -0.77 6.17
CA SER A 283 16.31 -0.73 5.16
C SER A 283 15.04 -0.07 5.71
N TYR A 284 14.40 0.75 4.89
CA TYR A 284 13.00 1.10 5.04
C TYR A 284 12.13 -0.05 4.54
N TYR A 285 11.12 -0.40 5.31
CA TYR A 285 10.10 -1.38 4.96
C TYR A 285 8.74 -0.87 5.46
N HIS A 286 7.71 -1.17 4.69
CA HIS A 286 6.35 -0.69 4.95
C HIS A 286 5.42 -1.81 5.43
N SER A 287 5.67 -3.04 4.98
CA SER A 287 4.96 -4.25 5.39
C SER A 287 5.90 -5.46 5.39
N PHE A 288 5.39 -6.63 5.76
CA PHE A 288 6.13 -7.88 5.81
C PHE A 288 5.20 -9.05 5.42
N GLY A 289 5.76 -10.21 5.06
CA GLY A 289 4.97 -11.40 4.77
C GLY A 289 4.70 -12.24 6.02
N MET A 290 3.53 -12.85 6.11
CA MET A 290 3.22 -13.84 7.15
C MET A 290 2.50 -15.04 6.57
N SER A 291 3.05 -16.23 6.83
CA SER A 291 2.44 -17.54 6.62
C SER A 291 1.98 -18.14 7.95
N GLU A 292 1.49 -19.38 7.93
CA GLU A 292 1.07 -20.09 9.14
C GLU A 292 2.21 -20.18 10.17
N ASN A 293 3.40 -20.60 9.75
CA ASN A 293 4.55 -20.87 10.60
C ASN A 293 5.70 -19.86 10.44
N TYR A 294 5.73 -19.07 9.37
CA TYR A 294 6.86 -18.16 9.10
C TYR A 294 6.47 -16.70 8.92
N ILE A 295 7.35 -15.81 9.36
CA ILE A 295 7.36 -14.39 9.04
C ILE A 295 8.50 -14.12 8.04
N ILE A 296 8.22 -13.30 7.03
CA ILE A 296 9.15 -13.00 5.94
C ILE A 296 9.40 -11.50 5.91
N PHE A 297 10.60 -11.10 6.32
CA PHE A 297 11.04 -9.71 6.24
C PHE A 297 11.79 -9.47 4.93
N ILE A 298 11.39 -8.42 4.20
CA ILE A 298 11.97 -8.01 2.93
C ILE A 298 12.93 -6.84 3.17
N GLU A 299 14.23 -7.14 3.28
CA GLU A 299 15.26 -6.11 3.42
C GLU A 299 15.62 -5.54 2.04
N GLN A 300 14.94 -4.46 1.67
CA GLN A 300 15.02 -3.83 0.35
C GLN A 300 16.08 -2.69 0.27
N PRO A 301 16.48 -2.26 -0.94
CA PRO A 301 17.50 -1.22 -1.14
C PRO A 301 17.03 0.23 -0.91
N ILE A 302 15.95 0.45 -0.17
CA ILE A 302 15.60 1.78 0.34
C ILE A 302 16.31 1.97 1.67
N LYS A 303 17.39 2.76 1.69
CA LYS A 303 18.28 2.91 2.83
C LYS A 303 17.97 4.17 3.63
N LEU A 304 17.81 4.00 4.94
CA LEU A 304 17.66 5.09 5.91
C LEU A 304 19.05 5.51 6.39
N ASN A 305 19.58 6.62 5.90
CA ASN A 305 20.86 7.15 6.37
C ASN A 305 20.67 7.81 7.75
N LEU A 306 20.91 7.03 8.82
CA LEU A 306 20.61 7.46 10.19
C LEU A 306 21.36 8.74 10.58
N LEU A 307 22.61 8.91 10.14
CA LEU A 307 23.38 10.12 10.40
C LEU A 307 22.73 11.36 9.76
N ARG A 308 22.23 11.25 8.52
CA ARG A 308 21.50 12.34 7.86
C ARG A 308 20.16 12.62 8.53
N ILE A 309 19.45 11.58 8.96
CA ILE A 309 18.16 11.72 9.66
C ILE A 309 18.35 12.41 11.01
N ILE A 310 19.33 11.98 11.81
CA ILE A 310 19.62 12.58 13.13
C ILE A 310 20.10 14.04 12.99
N THR A 311 20.87 14.35 11.94
CA THR A 311 21.36 15.71 11.67
C THR A 311 20.38 16.57 10.85
N SER A 312 19.19 16.07 10.52
CA SER A 312 18.22 16.72 9.63
C SER A 312 17.85 18.15 10.06
N LYS A 313 17.46 18.34 11.33
CA LYS A 313 17.10 19.64 11.92
C LYS A 313 18.26 20.64 11.87
N PHE A 314 19.48 20.20 12.17
CA PHE A 314 20.69 21.04 12.07
C PHE A 314 20.98 21.45 10.62
N ARG A 315 20.77 20.53 9.68
CA ARG A 315 20.95 20.77 8.23
C ARG A 315 19.81 21.57 7.59
N GLY A 316 18.72 21.82 8.33
CA GLY A 316 17.52 22.45 7.79
C GLY A 316 16.85 21.62 6.69
N LYS A 317 16.92 20.28 6.80
CA LYS A 317 16.38 19.34 5.81
C LYS A 317 15.30 18.45 6.43
N PRO A 318 14.26 18.04 5.67
CA PRO A 318 13.26 17.08 6.16
C PRO A 318 13.85 15.66 6.28
N ILE A 319 13.16 14.79 7.03
CA ILE A 319 13.60 13.39 7.28
C ILE A 319 13.71 12.60 5.97
N SER A 320 12.79 12.84 5.02
CA SER A 320 12.80 12.21 3.70
C SER A 320 14.11 12.35 2.92
N GLU A 321 14.91 13.41 3.11
CA GLU A 321 16.25 13.53 2.47
C GLU A 321 17.28 12.52 3.00
N GLY A 322 16.98 11.87 4.13
CA GLY A 322 17.76 10.77 4.69
C GLY A 322 17.49 9.42 4.01
N ILE A 323 16.46 9.31 3.18
CA ILE A 323 16.00 8.04 2.58
C ILE A 323 16.45 7.98 1.12
N ASN A 324 17.17 6.91 0.75
CA ASN A 324 17.77 6.80 -0.58
C ASN A 324 17.54 5.41 -1.19
N TRP A 325 17.26 5.39 -2.49
CA TRP A 325 17.33 4.19 -3.30
C TRP A 325 18.79 3.86 -3.62
N GLU A 326 19.29 2.72 -3.14
CA GLU A 326 20.67 2.27 -3.30
C GLU A 326 20.71 0.91 -4.03
N PRO A 327 20.49 0.87 -5.37
CA PRO A 327 20.31 -0.35 -6.15
C PRO A 327 21.57 -1.23 -6.27
N GLN A 328 22.71 -0.76 -5.78
CA GLN A 328 23.91 -1.59 -5.68
C GLN A 328 23.76 -2.73 -4.64
N TYR A 329 22.78 -2.62 -3.72
CA TYR A 329 22.41 -3.70 -2.82
C TYR A 329 21.31 -4.56 -3.42
N ASN A 330 21.42 -5.88 -3.26
CA ASN A 330 20.34 -6.81 -3.59
C ASN A 330 19.24 -6.77 -2.51
N THR A 331 18.02 -7.15 -2.88
CA THR A 331 16.97 -7.39 -1.90
C THR A 331 17.20 -8.76 -1.24
N ARG A 332 17.09 -8.80 0.09
CA ARG A 332 17.24 -10.04 0.89
C ARG A 332 15.92 -10.38 1.57
N PHE A 333 15.53 -11.65 1.51
CA PHE A 333 14.43 -12.18 2.31
C PHE A 333 14.98 -12.85 3.56
N HIS A 334 14.50 -12.42 4.72
CA HIS A 334 14.77 -13.07 6.00
C HIS A 334 13.53 -13.86 6.40
N VAL A 335 13.68 -15.16 6.64
CA VAL A 335 12.58 -16.04 7.05
C VAL A 335 12.75 -16.36 8.53
N VAL A 336 11.72 -16.09 9.33
CA VAL A 336 11.71 -16.32 10.77
C VAL A 336 10.64 -17.33 11.12
N ASP A 337 11.03 -18.38 11.85
CA ASP A 337 10.10 -19.35 12.41
C ASP A 337 9.33 -18.70 13.57
N LYS A 338 8.01 -18.57 13.41
CA LYS A 338 7.13 -17.89 14.38
C LYS A 338 7.08 -18.60 15.73
N ARG A 339 7.23 -19.93 15.74
CA ARG A 339 7.09 -20.75 16.95
C ARG A 339 8.32 -20.63 17.83
N THR A 340 9.49 -20.55 17.22
CA THR A 340 10.78 -20.52 17.92
C THR A 340 11.40 -19.13 18.02
N GLY A 341 10.93 -18.18 17.22
CA GLY A 341 11.52 -16.84 17.09
C GLY A 341 12.89 -16.84 16.40
N LYS A 342 13.31 -17.97 15.80
CA LYS A 342 14.63 -18.11 15.17
C LYS A 342 14.59 -17.68 13.71
N VAL A 343 15.56 -16.86 13.31
CA VAL A 343 15.84 -16.60 11.91
C VAL A 343 16.43 -17.86 11.28
N LEU A 344 15.86 -18.31 10.18
CA LEU A 344 16.39 -19.43 9.42
C LEU A 344 17.74 -19.04 8.78
N PRO A 345 18.70 -19.98 8.68
CA PRO A 345 20.05 -19.68 8.19
C PRO A 345 20.12 -19.44 6.67
N GLY A 346 19.04 -19.73 5.94
CA GLY A 346 18.99 -19.57 4.48
C GLY A 346 19.27 -18.14 4.03
N GLN A 347 19.95 -18.03 2.90
CA GLN A 347 20.37 -16.75 2.31
C GLN A 347 19.61 -16.48 1.02
N TRP A 348 18.34 -16.08 1.13
CA TRP A 348 17.50 -15.80 -0.03
C TRP A 348 17.69 -14.37 -0.54
N TYR A 349 18.14 -14.24 -1.78
CA TYR A 349 18.42 -12.97 -2.45
C TYR A 349 17.68 -12.86 -3.77
N THR A 350 17.40 -11.63 -4.18
CA THR A 350 16.90 -11.32 -5.53
C THR A 350 17.45 -9.97 -5.97
N LYS A 351 17.33 -9.69 -7.27
CA LYS A 351 17.61 -8.36 -7.84
C LYS A 351 16.89 -7.27 -7.05
N PRO A 352 17.48 -6.05 -6.96
CA PRO A 352 16.87 -4.94 -6.25
C PRO A 352 15.48 -4.63 -6.79
N PHE A 353 14.52 -4.44 -5.88
CA PHE A 353 13.19 -3.91 -6.15
C PHE A 353 12.68 -3.19 -4.88
N VAL A 354 11.60 -2.45 -5.02
CA VAL A 354 10.87 -1.82 -3.90
C VAL A 354 9.48 -2.42 -3.78
N THR A 355 9.02 -2.63 -2.56
CA THR A 355 7.66 -3.02 -2.23
C THR A 355 7.16 -2.19 -1.06
N PHE A 356 5.94 -1.70 -1.19
CA PHE A 356 5.20 -1.15 -0.06
C PHE A 356 4.33 -2.25 0.55
N HIS A 357 3.54 -2.94 -0.28
CA HIS A 357 2.53 -3.88 0.20
C HIS A 357 2.81 -5.32 -0.22
N GLN A 358 2.74 -6.20 0.76
CA GLN A 358 2.62 -7.63 0.55
C GLN A 358 1.16 -7.99 0.20
N ILE A 359 0.97 -8.96 -0.70
CA ILE A 359 -0.34 -9.46 -1.12
C ILE A 359 -0.75 -10.62 -0.22
N ASN A 360 0.03 -11.70 -0.24
CA ASN A 360 -0.15 -12.86 0.65
C ASN A 360 1.15 -13.67 0.74
N ALA A 361 1.26 -14.54 1.73
CA ALA A 361 2.34 -15.51 1.86
C ALA A 361 1.78 -16.84 2.39
N PHE A 362 2.27 -17.96 1.89
CA PHE A 362 1.81 -19.28 2.32
C PHE A 362 2.88 -20.35 2.16
N GLU A 363 2.68 -21.50 2.79
CA GLU A 363 3.62 -22.62 2.74
C GLU A 363 3.12 -23.70 1.77
N ASP A 364 4.02 -24.23 0.94
CA ASP A 364 3.73 -25.38 0.07
C ASP A 364 5.01 -26.19 -0.21
N HIS A 365 4.95 -27.53 -0.10
CA HIS A 365 6.04 -28.48 -0.33
C HIS A 365 7.44 -28.04 0.22
N GLY A 366 7.49 -27.56 1.46
CA GLY A 366 8.76 -27.15 2.10
C GLY A 366 9.32 -25.81 1.57
N CYS A 367 8.49 -25.01 0.91
CA CYS A 367 8.79 -23.65 0.48
C CYS A 367 7.79 -22.67 1.10
N VAL A 368 8.20 -21.41 1.22
CA VAL A 368 7.28 -20.29 1.38
C VAL A 368 7.08 -19.62 0.03
N VAL A 369 5.82 -19.46 -0.38
CA VAL A 369 5.41 -18.66 -1.52
C VAL A 369 5.05 -17.27 -1.03
N LEU A 370 5.61 -16.23 -1.66
CA LEU A 370 5.45 -14.84 -1.26
C LEU A 370 5.02 -13.99 -2.45
N ASP A 371 3.87 -13.34 -2.34
CA ASP A 371 3.31 -12.47 -3.37
C ASP A 371 3.40 -11.00 -2.92
N LEU A 372 3.94 -10.12 -3.76
CA LEU A 372 4.26 -8.72 -3.44
C LEU A 372 3.86 -7.77 -4.59
N CYS A 373 3.54 -6.52 -4.26
CA CYS A 373 3.51 -5.43 -5.25
C CYS A 373 4.90 -4.81 -5.40
N CYS A 374 5.59 -5.10 -6.50
CA CYS A 374 7.00 -4.73 -6.70
C CYS A 374 7.21 -3.63 -7.75
N GLN A 375 8.08 -2.68 -7.44
CA GLN A 375 8.57 -1.63 -8.32
C GLN A 375 10.07 -1.86 -8.60
N ASP A 376 10.50 -1.67 -9.85
CA ASP A 376 11.90 -1.91 -10.25
C ASP A 376 12.87 -0.78 -9.86
N ASP A 377 12.36 0.35 -9.36
CA ASP A 377 13.17 1.40 -8.73
C ASP A 377 12.47 2.03 -7.53
N GLY A 378 13.25 2.77 -6.75
CA GLY A 378 12.80 3.44 -5.53
C GLY A 378 12.56 4.94 -5.64
N LYS A 379 12.32 5.46 -6.86
CA LYS A 379 12.15 6.90 -7.07
C LYS A 379 10.75 7.39 -6.67
N THR A 380 9.80 6.49 -6.48
CA THR A 380 8.39 6.79 -6.20
C THR A 380 8.19 7.66 -4.97
N LEU A 381 8.97 7.44 -3.90
CA LEU A 381 8.93 8.29 -2.69
C LEU A 381 9.23 9.78 -2.99
N ALA A 382 10.09 10.08 -3.96
CA ALA A 382 10.39 11.46 -4.33
C ALA A 382 9.27 12.09 -5.18
N VAL A 383 8.44 11.27 -5.84
CA VAL A 383 7.33 11.71 -6.69
C VAL A 383 6.08 12.08 -5.87
N TYR A 384 5.85 11.46 -4.71
CA TYR A 384 4.73 11.78 -3.82
C TYR A 384 4.80 13.14 -3.10
N LYS A 385 5.67 14.05 -3.57
CA LYS A 385 5.62 15.47 -3.20
C LYS A 385 4.35 16.10 -3.77
N LEU A 386 3.65 16.90 -2.97
CA LEU A 386 2.40 17.55 -3.39
C LEU A 386 2.59 18.45 -4.61
N GLN A 387 3.74 19.11 -4.74
CA GLN A 387 4.07 19.92 -5.93
C GLN A 387 4.10 19.11 -7.23
N ASN A 388 4.41 17.81 -7.16
CA ASN A 388 4.46 16.91 -8.31
C ASN A 388 3.07 16.34 -8.59
N MET A 389 2.39 15.86 -7.56
CA MET A 389 1.07 15.25 -7.69
C MET A 389 -0.03 16.25 -8.07
N ARG A 390 0.14 17.54 -7.73
CA ARG A 390 -0.79 18.62 -8.10
C ARG A 390 -0.51 19.22 -9.49
N LYS A 391 0.44 18.69 -10.26
CA LYS A 391 0.62 19.06 -11.68
C LYS A 391 -0.53 18.52 -12.52
N SER A 392 -0.63 19.00 -13.76
CA SER A 392 -1.69 18.58 -14.71
C SER A 392 -1.16 18.50 -16.13
N GLY A 393 -1.89 17.80 -16.99
CA GLY A 393 -1.55 17.66 -18.41
C GLY A 393 -0.19 16.97 -18.62
N ALA A 394 0.55 17.43 -19.62
CA ALA A 394 1.84 16.85 -20.01
C ALA A 394 2.88 16.80 -18.88
N ASP A 395 2.82 17.74 -17.93
CA ASP A 395 3.72 17.77 -16.79
C ASP A 395 3.47 16.59 -15.83
N LEU A 396 2.20 16.21 -15.63
CA LEU A 396 1.84 15.06 -14.81
C LEU A 396 2.22 13.75 -15.52
N ASP A 397 1.94 13.67 -16.82
CA ASP A 397 2.31 12.54 -17.67
C ASP A 397 3.84 12.28 -17.64
N GLN A 398 4.63 13.36 -17.71
CA GLN A 398 6.09 13.26 -17.64
C GLN A 398 6.57 12.70 -16.30
N ILE A 399 5.98 13.15 -15.19
CA ILE A 399 6.33 12.63 -13.85
C ILE A 399 5.93 11.16 -13.76
N PHE A 400 4.75 10.79 -14.25
CA PHE A 400 4.26 9.41 -14.22
C PHE A 400 5.15 8.47 -15.04
N GLY A 401 5.60 8.91 -16.22
CA GLY A 401 6.54 8.17 -17.05
C GLY A 401 7.97 8.07 -16.48
N SER A 402 8.30 8.80 -15.41
CA SER A 402 9.66 8.87 -14.87
C SER A 402 9.98 7.84 -13.77
N VAL A 403 8.98 7.10 -13.28
CA VAL A 403 9.10 6.15 -12.17
C VAL A 403 8.65 4.75 -12.56
N ALA A 404 9.16 3.75 -11.84
CA ALA A 404 8.70 2.38 -11.99
C ALA A 404 7.27 2.22 -11.45
N ARG A 405 6.47 1.39 -12.14
CA ARG A 405 5.13 0.99 -11.71
C ARG A 405 5.22 -0.24 -10.81
N ALA A 406 4.23 -0.41 -9.94
CA ALA A 406 4.14 -1.59 -9.09
C ALA A 406 3.43 -2.72 -9.84
N PHE A 407 4.00 -3.92 -9.83
CA PHE A 407 3.40 -5.11 -10.43
C PHE A 407 3.36 -6.27 -9.44
N PRO A 408 2.30 -7.08 -9.44
CA PRO A 408 2.19 -8.23 -8.55
C PRO A 408 3.16 -9.33 -9.00
N ARG A 409 4.06 -9.75 -8.09
CA ARG A 409 5.12 -10.72 -8.34
C ARG A 409 5.14 -11.80 -7.26
N ARG A 410 5.33 -13.05 -7.69
CA ARG A 410 5.46 -14.25 -6.84
C ARG A 410 6.90 -14.68 -6.72
N PHE A 411 7.36 -14.88 -5.49
CA PHE A 411 8.64 -15.48 -5.15
C PHE A 411 8.42 -16.81 -4.43
N VAL A 412 9.36 -17.74 -4.59
CA VAL A 412 9.37 -19.03 -3.87
C VAL A 412 10.67 -19.14 -3.10
N LEU A 413 10.57 -19.39 -1.79
CA LEU A 413 11.67 -19.47 -0.85
C LEU A 413 11.76 -20.90 -0.29
N PRO A 414 12.66 -21.76 -0.83
CA PRO A 414 12.86 -23.10 -0.30
C PRO A 414 13.44 -23.04 1.12
N LEU A 415 12.79 -23.71 2.08
CA LEU A 415 13.15 -23.59 3.51
C LEU A 415 14.34 -24.47 3.91
N ASN A 416 14.49 -25.62 3.26
CA ASN A 416 15.52 -26.61 3.56
C ASN A 416 16.74 -26.42 2.65
N VAL A 417 17.55 -25.40 2.92
CA VAL A 417 18.80 -25.14 2.19
C VAL A 417 19.99 -25.29 3.13
N ASN A 418 20.91 -26.19 2.79
CA ASN A 418 22.09 -26.55 3.57
C ASN A 418 23.32 -26.73 2.66
N SER A 419 24.45 -27.14 3.25
CA SER A 419 25.71 -27.40 2.51
C SER A 419 25.55 -28.44 1.40
N ASP A 420 24.71 -29.45 1.61
CA ASP A 420 24.52 -30.57 0.68
C ASP A 420 23.53 -30.24 -0.46
N THR A 421 22.86 -29.08 -0.38
CA THR A 421 21.93 -28.63 -1.39
C THR A 421 22.65 -28.34 -2.71
N PRO A 422 22.20 -28.90 -3.86
CA PRO A 422 22.89 -28.75 -5.15
C PRO A 422 23.01 -27.31 -5.63
N VAL A 423 24.21 -26.92 -6.05
CA VAL A 423 24.49 -25.63 -6.70
C VAL A 423 24.02 -25.64 -8.16
N GLY A 424 23.47 -24.52 -8.62
CA GLY A 424 23.07 -24.31 -10.02
C GLY A 424 21.79 -25.03 -10.45
N LYS A 425 21.15 -25.80 -9.56
CA LYS A 425 19.83 -26.41 -9.80
C LYS A 425 18.72 -25.53 -9.25
N ASP A 426 17.57 -25.57 -9.93
CA ASP A 426 16.36 -24.96 -9.39
C ASP A 426 15.84 -25.79 -8.21
N LEU A 427 15.62 -25.13 -7.09
CA LEU A 427 15.17 -25.70 -5.84
C LEU A 427 13.67 -25.55 -5.65
N ASN A 428 12.97 -24.86 -6.56
CA ASN A 428 11.51 -24.78 -6.53
C ASN A 428 10.87 -26.11 -7.00
N PRO A 429 10.12 -26.84 -6.14
CA PRO A 429 9.44 -28.07 -6.53
C PRO A 429 8.01 -27.85 -7.08
N LEU A 430 7.51 -26.61 -7.05
CA LEU A 430 6.10 -26.29 -7.28
C LEU A 430 5.81 -26.17 -8.78
N SER A 431 4.94 -27.05 -9.30
CA SER A 431 4.64 -27.11 -10.74
C SER A 431 3.73 -26.01 -11.27
N TYR A 432 3.06 -25.27 -10.37
CA TYR A 432 2.07 -24.24 -10.74
C TYR A 432 2.65 -22.82 -10.82
N THR A 433 3.95 -22.66 -10.60
CA THR A 433 4.60 -21.35 -10.63
C THR A 433 5.90 -21.41 -11.41
N MET A 434 6.16 -20.36 -12.18
CA MET A 434 7.39 -20.19 -12.95
C MET A 434 8.51 -19.51 -12.15
N ALA A 435 8.27 -19.15 -10.88
CA ALA A 435 9.29 -18.61 -10.01
C ALA A 435 10.41 -19.64 -9.81
N ARG A 436 11.63 -19.16 -9.59
CA ARG A 436 12.82 -20.01 -9.51
C ARG A 436 13.64 -19.67 -8.28
N ALA A 437 14.32 -20.66 -7.72
CA ALA A 437 15.23 -20.46 -6.59
C ALA A 437 16.50 -21.28 -6.84
N VAL A 438 17.61 -20.63 -7.18
CA VAL A 438 18.86 -21.31 -7.55
C VAL A 438 19.95 -20.97 -6.57
N LYS A 439 20.52 -21.99 -5.92
CA LYS A 439 21.67 -21.84 -5.03
C LYS A 439 22.97 -21.63 -5.83
N ASP A 440 23.76 -20.63 -5.47
CA ASP A 440 25.09 -20.37 -6.03
C ASP A 440 26.23 -20.99 -5.20
N SER A 441 27.48 -20.78 -5.63
CA SER A 441 28.68 -21.31 -4.95
C SER A 441 28.98 -20.64 -3.60
N ASP A 442 28.36 -19.49 -3.30
CA ASP A 442 28.52 -18.75 -2.05
C ASP A 442 27.40 -19.09 -1.05
N ASP A 443 26.67 -20.20 -1.28
CA ASP A 443 25.48 -20.62 -0.53
C ASP A 443 24.28 -19.63 -0.58
N LYS A 444 24.28 -18.66 -1.50
CA LYS A 444 23.15 -17.75 -1.69
C LYS A 444 22.10 -18.39 -2.60
N VAL A 445 20.84 -18.22 -2.25
CA VAL A 445 19.69 -18.70 -3.03
C VAL A 445 19.11 -17.54 -3.82
N TRP A 446 19.37 -17.51 -5.11
CA TRP A 446 18.85 -16.50 -6.04
C TRP A 446 17.41 -16.81 -6.43
N CYS A 447 16.49 -16.02 -5.89
CA CYS A 447 15.06 -16.10 -6.13
C CYS A 447 14.72 -15.21 -7.33
N THR A 448 14.18 -15.81 -8.39
CA THR A 448 13.63 -15.10 -9.55
C THR A 448 12.11 -15.20 -9.51
N HIS A 449 11.42 -14.07 -9.65
CA HIS A 449 9.98 -14.01 -9.54
C HIS A 449 9.25 -14.52 -10.78
N GLU A 450 7.98 -14.88 -10.58
CA GLU A 450 6.97 -14.94 -11.63
C GLU A 450 6.06 -13.70 -11.55
N ASN A 451 5.68 -13.13 -12.69
CA ASN A 451 4.65 -12.09 -12.73
C ASN A 451 3.25 -12.72 -12.59
N LEU A 452 2.41 -12.14 -11.73
CA LEU A 452 1.04 -12.59 -11.48
C LEU A 452 0.01 -11.81 -12.31
N HIS A 453 0.45 -11.23 -13.42
CA HIS A 453 -0.38 -10.48 -14.36
C HIS A 453 -0.04 -10.89 -15.80
N PRO A 454 -0.94 -10.66 -16.76
CA PRO A 454 -0.67 -10.90 -18.16
C PRO A 454 -0.04 -9.65 -18.81
N ASP A 455 0.32 -9.76 -20.08
CA ASP A 455 0.72 -8.59 -20.89
C ASP A 455 -0.46 -7.61 -21.03
N GLY A 456 -0.18 -6.30 -21.07
CA GLY A 456 -1.19 -5.25 -21.18
C GLY A 456 -1.72 -4.76 -19.83
N PHE A 457 -1.33 -5.42 -18.72
CA PHE A 457 -1.60 -4.93 -17.36
C PHE A 457 -0.96 -3.56 -17.11
N GLU A 458 0.11 -3.24 -17.83
CA GLU A 458 0.81 -1.96 -17.80
C GLU A 458 -0.09 -0.77 -18.17
N ASP A 459 -1.13 -0.99 -18.99
CA ASP A 459 -2.04 0.05 -19.47
C ASP A 459 -2.90 0.66 -18.34
N PHE A 460 -3.01 -0.07 -17.21
CA PHE A 460 -3.71 0.36 -15.99
C PHE A 460 -2.77 0.97 -14.94
N GLY A 461 -1.50 1.20 -15.30
CA GLY A 461 -0.54 1.88 -14.43
C GLY A 461 0.09 1.01 -13.34
N GLY A 462 -0.07 -0.31 -13.42
CA GLY A 462 0.34 -1.23 -12.37
C GLY A 462 -0.74 -1.40 -11.30
N LEU A 463 -0.42 -2.09 -10.21
CA LEU A 463 -1.35 -2.37 -9.12
C LEU A 463 -0.70 -2.15 -7.75
N GLU A 464 -1.44 -1.46 -6.89
CA GLU A 464 -1.10 -1.22 -5.48
C GLU A 464 -2.36 -1.35 -4.61
N PHE A 465 -2.18 -1.22 -3.29
CA PHE A 465 -3.22 -1.44 -2.28
C PHE A 465 -3.89 -2.82 -2.40
N PRO A 466 -3.09 -3.90 -2.36
CA PRO A 466 -3.62 -5.26 -2.46
C PRO A 466 -4.44 -5.64 -1.22
N GLN A 467 -5.54 -6.33 -1.45
CA GLN A 467 -6.43 -6.90 -0.44
C GLN A 467 -6.84 -8.31 -0.87
N ILE A 468 -7.11 -9.18 0.10
CA ILE A 468 -7.56 -10.55 -0.12
C ILE A 468 -8.76 -10.85 0.79
N ASN A 469 -9.34 -12.04 0.68
CA ASN A 469 -10.19 -12.60 1.74
C ASN A 469 -9.32 -12.95 2.97
N TYR A 470 -8.89 -11.92 3.69
CA TYR A 470 -7.84 -12.01 4.71
C TYR A 470 -8.23 -12.94 5.85
N SER A 471 -9.48 -12.90 6.30
CA SER A 471 -9.96 -13.67 7.45
C SER A 471 -9.89 -15.19 7.24
N GLN A 472 -9.96 -15.66 5.99
CA GLN A 472 -9.93 -17.10 5.67
C GLN A 472 -8.66 -17.56 4.96
N TYR A 473 -8.01 -16.68 4.19
CA TYR A 473 -6.92 -17.04 3.26
C TYR A 473 -5.57 -16.37 3.56
N SER A 474 -5.49 -15.45 4.52
CA SER A 474 -4.19 -14.93 4.97
C SER A 474 -3.31 -16.05 5.52
N GLY A 475 -2.07 -16.12 5.05
CA GLY A 475 -1.14 -17.17 5.47
C GLY A 475 -1.32 -18.53 4.79
N ARG A 476 -2.31 -18.64 3.89
CA ARG A 476 -2.75 -19.89 3.25
C ARG A 476 -2.77 -19.76 1.73
N ARG A 477 -2.74 -20.91 1.04
CA ARG A 477 -2.89 -20.94 -0.42
C ARG A 477 -4.24 -20.32 -0.80
N TYR A 478 -4.22 -19.45 -1.80
CA TYR A 478 -5.33 -18.59 -2.21
C TYR A 478 -5.31 -18.43 -3.73
N ARG A 479 -6.39 -17.90 -4.30
CA ARG A 479 -6.57 -17.71 -5.73
C ARG A 479 -6.78 -16.26 -6.15
N TYR A 480 -7.43 -15.44 -5.32
CA TYR A 480 -7.85 -14.10 -5.71
C TYR A 480 -7.29 -13.03 -4.79
N PHE A 481 -6.80 -11.95 -5.40
CA PHE A 481 -6.61 -10.68 -4.71
C PHE A 481 -7.25 -9.54 -5.49
N TYR A 482 -7.45 -8.43 -4.78
CA TYR A 482 -8.04 -7.21 -5.25
C TYR A 482 -7.04 -6.08 -5.06
N GLY A 483 -7.09 -5.05 -5.89
CA GLY A 483 -6.23 -3.86 -5.72
C GLY A 483 -6.71 -2.68 -6.56
N CYS A 484 -5.98 -1.58 -6.48
CA CYS A 484 -6.20 -0.41 -7.31
C CYS A 484 -5.27 -0.42 -8.52
N GLY A 485 -5.77 -0.08 -9.70
CA GLY A 485 -4.91 0.38 -10.79
C GLY A 485 -4.37 1.78 -10.44
N PHE A 486 -3.08 2.03 -10.71
CA PHE A 486 -2.33 3.15 -10.11
C PHE A 486 -1.82 4.18 -11.11
N ARG A 487 -2.54 4.38 -12.22
CA ARG A 487 -2.11 5.24 -13.34
C ARG A 487 -1.91 6.72 -12.96
N HIS A 488 -2.57 7.20 -11.91
CA HIS A 488 -2.47 8.59 -11.45
C HIS A 488 -1.63 8.73 -10.16
N PHE A 489 -0.78 7.75 -9.81
CA PHE A 489 -0.14 7.60 -8.49
C PHE A 489 -1.10 7.35 -7.32
N ILE A 490 -2.39 7.36 -7.61
CA ILE A 490 -3.50 7.00 -6.75
C ILE A 490 -4.38 6.03 -7.56
N GLY A 491 -5.37 5.43 -6.89
CA GLY A 491 -6.34 4.54 -7.51
C GLY A 491 -7.20 5.27 -8.53
N ASP A 492 -7.20 4.77 -9.77
CA ASP A 492 -8.07 5.24 -10.86
C ASP A 492 -9.00 4.14 -11.41
N SER A 493 -8.84 2.94 -10.89
CA SER A 493 -9.59 1.74 -11.23
C SER A 493 -9.45 0.72 -10.10
N LEU A 494 -10.40 -0.21 -10.03
CA LEU A 494 -10.31 -1.37 -9.17
C LEU A 494 -10.02 -2.60 -10.03
N MET A 495 -9.25 -3.53 -9.49
CA MET A 495 -8.85 -4.75 -10.18
C MET A 495 -9.07 -5.96 -9.29
N LYS A 496 -9.53 -7.07 -9.88
CA LYS A 496 -9.51 -8.41 -9.30
C LYS A 496 -8.58 -9.27 -10.13
N VAL A 497 -7.63 -9.96 -9.51
CA VAL A 497 -6.65 -10.81 -10.19
C VAL A 497 -6.80 -12.26 -9.72
N ASP A 498 -6.83 -13.19 -10.67
CA ASP A 498 -6.73 -14.63 -10.44
C ASP A 498 -5.27 -15.05 -10.57
N VAL A 499 -4.62 -15.44 -9.47
CA VAL A 499 -3.18 -15.75 -9.45
C VAL A 499 -2.82 -17.05 -10.14
N GLU A 500 -3.79 -17.94 -10.40
CA GLU A 500 -3.56 -19.20 -11.11
C GLU A 500 -3.61 -18.99 -12.62
N THR A 501 -4.63 -18.25 -13.09
CA THR A 501 -4.81 -18.01 -14.54
C THR A 501 -4.15 -16.73 -15.04
N LYS A 502 -3.75 -15.83 -14.12
CA LYS A 502 -3.28 -14.46 -14.38
C LYS A 502 -4.31 -13.58 -15.08
N ASN A 503 -5.54 -14.04 -15.24
CA ASN A 503 -6.63 -13.21 -15.76
C ASN A 503 -7.06 -12.20 -14.69
N PHE A 504 -7.63 -11.10 -15.14
CA PHE A 504 -8.10 -10.05 -14.26
C PHE A 504 -9.41 -9.44 -14.74
N LYS A 505 -10.14 -8.84 -13.80
CA LYS A 505 -11.34 -8.04 -14.04
C LYS A 505 -11.11 -6.63 -13.55
N ILE A 506 -11.77 -5.66 -14.17
CA ILE A 506 -11.58 -4.24 -13.88
C ILE A 506 -12.93 -3.57 -13.72
N TRP A 507 -13.00 -2.67 -12.74
CA TRP A 507 -14.03 -1.66 -12.63
C TRP A 507 -13.35 -0.30 -12.79
N GLN A 508 -13.89 0.53 -13.68
CA GLN A 508 -13.40 1.87 -13.95
C GLN A 508 -14.57 2.73 -14.42
N GLU A 509 -14.60 3.98 -13.96
CA GLU A 509 -15.56 5.00 -14.36
C GLU A 509 -14.78 6.30 -14.61
N ASP A 510 -15.04 6.97 -15.73
CA ASP A 510 -14.29 8.19 -16.09
C ASP A 510 -14.44 9.27 -15.01
N GLY A 511 -13.32 9.88 -14.61
CA GLY A 511 -13.30 10.90 -13.56
C GLY A 511 -13.60 10.37 -12.15
N SER A 512 -13.51 9.06 -11.94
CA SER A 512 -13.69 8.41 -10.64
C SER A 512 -12.39 7.80 -10.14
N TYR A 513 -12.08 8.03 -8.86
CA TYR A 513 -10.83 7.63 -8.22
C TYR A 513 -11.15 6.77 -7.00
N PRO A 514 -11.19 5.44 -7.15
CA PRO A 514 -11.53 4.53 -6.07
C PRO A 514 -10.39 4.39 -5.06
N SER A 515 -10.73 4.30 -3.79
CA SER A 515 -9.83 3.93 -2.70
C SER A 515 -9.50 2.42 -2.72
N GLU A 516 -8.58 1.99 -1.86
CA GLU A 516 -8.29 0.58 -1.59
C GLU A 516 -9.57 -0.28 -1.47
N PRO A 517 -9.66 -1.42 -2.20
CA PRO A 517 -10.82 -2.30 -2.21
C PRO A 517 -10.86 -3.23 -0.99
N VAL A 518 -11.73 -2.95 -0.02
CA VAL A 518 -11.87 -3.79 1.17
C VAL A 518 -12.84 -4.94 0.90
N PHE A 519 -12.36 -6.19 1.01
CA PHE A 519 -13.19 -7.39 0.85
C PHE A 519 -14.02 -7.68 2.11
N VAL A 520 -15.31 -7.96 1.93
CA VAL A 520 -16.22 -8.39 2.99
C VAL A 520 -16.89 -9.70 2.57
N PRO A 521 -16.65 -10.83 3.26
CA PRO A 521 -17.24 -12.11 2.88
C PRO A 521 -18.75 -12.14 3.13
N VAL A 522 -19.47 -12.89 2.30
CA VAL A 522 -20.83 -13.33 2.65
C VAL A 522 -20.74 -14.20 3.91
N PRO A 523 -21.69 -14.08 4.86
CA PRO A 523 -21.74 -14.97 6.03
C PRO A 523 -21.77 -16.44 5.59
N ASN A 524 -20.89 -17.27 6.17
CA ASN A 524 -20.73 -18.69 5.83
C ASN A 524 -20.35 -18.96 4.36
N ALA A 525 -19.67 -18.02 3.70
CA ALA A 525 -19.10 -18.20 2.37
C ALA A 525 -18.22 -19.46 2.29
N THR A 526 -18.41 -20.25 1.22
CA THR A 526 -17.58 -21.42 0.90
C THR A 526 -16.56 -21.14 -0.20
N ALA A 527 -16.89 -20.27 -1.16
CA ALA A 527 -15.98 -19.81 -2.19
C ALA A 527 -15.16 -18.61 -1.73
N GLU A 528 -13.89 -18.56 -2.12
CA GLU A 528 -12.91 -17.54 -1.71
C GLU A 528 -13.38 -16.11 -2.02
N ASP A 529 -14.00 -15.91 -3.18
CA ASP A 529 -14.50 -14.64 -3.70
C ASP A 529 -16.01 -14.45 -3.50
N SER A 530 -16.64 -15.25 -2.64
CA SER A 530 -18.04 -15.04 -2.25
C SER A 530 -18.15 -13.93 -1.21
N GLY A 531 -18.38 -12.72 -1.69
CA GLY A 531 -18.35 -11.50 -0.90
C GLY A 531 -18.66 -10.26 -1.71
N VAL A 532 -18.40 -9.11 -1.10
CA VAL A 532 -18.39 -7.82 -1.80
C VAL A 532 -17.05 -7.13 -1.63
N ILE A 533 -16.77 -6.21 -2.55
CA ILE A 533 -15.71 -5.21 -2.43
C ILE A 533 -16.34 -3.87 -2.10
N LEU A 534 -15.83 -3.24 -1.05
CA LEU A 534 -16.17 -1.88 -0.65
C LEU A 534 -15.02 -0.94 -1.02
N SER A 535 -15.32 0.14 -1.72
CA SER A 535 -14.33 1.18 -2.06
C SER A 535 -14.98 2.56 -2.05
N VAL A 536 -14.31 3.55 -1.48
CA VAL A 536 -14.78 4.94 -1.52
C VAL A 536 -14.28 5.58 -2.79
N VAL A 537 -15.20 6.08 -3.62
CA VAL A 537 -14.90 6.69 -4.91
C VAL A 537 -15.11 8.19 -4.81
N ILE A 538 -14.08 8.93 -5.21
CA ILE A 538 -14.07 10.39 -5.23
C ILE A 538 -13.85 10.92 -6.64
N SER A 539 -14.13 12.20 -6.87
CA SER A 539 -13.94 12.85 -8.16
C SER A 539 -13.29 14.22 -7.99
N PRO A 540 -12.37 14.62 -8.89
CA PRO A 540 -11.84 15.98 -8.90
C PRO A 540 -12.87 17.00 -9.41
N ASP A 541 -13.98 16.56 -9.98
CA ASP A 541 -15.13 17.41 -10.29
C ASP A 541 -15.98 17.61 -9.03
N GLU A 542 -15.93 18.81 -8.48
CA GLU A 542 -16.65 19.19 -7.26
C GLU A 542 -18.18 19.03 -7.38
N ASN A 543 -18.72 18.96 -8.59
CA ASN A 543 -20.16 18.74 -8.82
C ASN A 543 -20.57 17.26 -8.68
N ARG A 544 -19.61 16.34 -8.61
CA ARG A 544 -19.87 14.90 -8.42
C ARG A 544 -19.74 14.55 -6.96
N SER A 545 -20.78 13.92 -6.42
CA SER A 545 -20.75 13.39 -5.06
C SER A 545 -19.71 12.28 -4.92
N ALA A 546 -18.97 12.29 -3.81
CA ALA A 546 -18.26 11.10 -3.37
C ALA A 546 -19.27 9.98 -3.05
N PHE A 547 -18.86 8.72 -3.21
CA PHE A 547 -19.74 7.60 -2.92
C PHE A 547 -19.00 6.36 -2.42
N LEU A 548 -19.66 5.58 -1.58
CA LEU A 548 -19.24 4.20 -1.31
C LEU A 548 -19.73 3.30 -2.44
N LEU A 549 -18.82 2.66 -3.16
CA LEU A 549 -19.09 1.65 -4.18
C LEU A 549 -19.16 0.26 -3.53
N VAL A 550 -20.13 -0.55 -3.97
CA VAL A 550 -20.25 -1.96 -3.62
C VAL A 550 -20.21 -2.81 -4.88
N LEU A 551 -19.14 -3.58 -5.05
CA LEU A 551 -19.01 -4.55 -6.14
C LEU A 551 -19.27 -5.96 -5.61
N ASP A 552 -19.88 -6.79 -6.44
CA ASP A 552 -19.89 -8.24 -6.26
C ASP A 552 -18.47 -8.77 -6.46
N ALA A 553 -17.88 -9.46 -5.47
CA ALA A 553 -16.48 -9.84 -5.53
C ALA A 553 -16.20 -10.96 -6.56
N GLU A 554 -17.19 -11.79 -6.91
CA GLU A 554 -17.06 -12.84 -7.90
C GLU A 554 -17.04 -12.27 -9.33
N THR A 555 -18.14 -11.60 -9.70
CA THR A 555 -18.39 -11.06 -11.05
C THR A 555 -17.67 -9.75 -11.30
N PHE A 556 -17.31 -9.02 -10.23
CA PHE A 556 -16.71 -7.69 -10.24
C PHE A 556 -17.61 -6.61 -10.87
N ARG A 557 -18.93 -6.85 -10.82
CA ARG A 557 -19.96 -5.89 -11.27
C ARG A 557 -20.49 -5.10 -10.10
N GLU A 558 -20.89 -3.86 -10.37
CA GLU A 558 -21.51 -3.00 -9.37
C GLU A 558 -22.88 -3.52 -8.95
N LEU A 559 -23.06 -3.69 -7.65
CA LEU A 559 -24.35 -4.00 -7.01
C LEU A 559 -25.11 -2.71 -6.69
N GLY A 560 -24.41 -1.72 -6.17
CA GLY A 560 -24.94 -0.40 -5.86
C GLY A 560 -23.89 0.53 -5.29
N ARG A 561 -24.30 1.76 -5.03
CA ARG A 561 -23.47 2.80 -4.42
C ARG A 561 -24.26 3.69 -3.47
N ALA A 562 -23.57 4.29 -2.51
CA ALA A 562 -24.13 5.21 -1.53
C ALA A 562 -23.48 6.59 -1.67
N GLU A 563 -24.19 7.54 -2.28
CA GLU A 563 -23.68 8.90 -2.57
C GLU A 563 -23.81 9.83 -1.38
N VAL A 564 -22.79 10.63 -1.13
CA VAL A 564 -22.73 11.60 -0.03
C VAL A 564 -22.31 12.98 -0.56
N PRO A 565 -22.97 14.07 -0.13
CA PRO A 565 -22.73 15.41 -0.65
C PRO A 565 -21.56 16.10 0.07
N VAL A 566 -20.40 15.45 0.10
CA VAL A 566 -19.19 15.96 0.77
C VAL A 566 -17.98 15.83 -0.15
N GLN A 567 -17.02 16.73 0.03
CA GLN A 567 -15.70 16.60 -0.59
C GLN A 567 -14.84 15.68 0.28
N MET A 568 -14.05 14.81 -0.37
CA MET A 568 -13.16 13.88 0.33
C MET A 568 -11.78 13.92 -0.32
N PRO A 569 -10.70 13.96 0.49
CA PRO A 569 -9.35 13.81 0.00
C PRO A 569 -9.07 12.34 -0.30
N TYR A 570 -8.05 12.08 -1.13
CA TYR A 570 -7.61 10.72 -1.37
C TYR A 570 -6.78 10.20 -0.18
N GLY A 571 -7.30 9.16 0.49
CA GLY A 571 -6.68 8.48 1.65
C GLY A 571 -5.88 7.21 1.31
N PHE A 572 -5.44 6.47 2.34
CA PHE A 572 -4.59 5.28 2.16
C PHE A 572 -5.31 3.98 2.45
N HIS A 573 -5.50 3.62 3.72
CA HIS A 573 -5.99 2.30 4.12
C HIS A 573 -7.28 2.34 4.91
N GLY A 574 -7.97 1.21 4.92
CA GLY A 574 -9.17 1.02 5.72
C GLY A 574 -9.40 -0.41 6.15
N ILE A 575 -10.36 -0.58 7.06
CA ILE A 575 -10.80 -1.88 7.56
C ILE A 575 -12.32 -1.89 7.66
N PHE A 576 -12.93 -3.04 7.43
CA PHE A 576 -14.34 -3.26 7.71
C PHE A 576 -14.52 -3.87 9.11
N SER A 577 -15.17 -3.12 10.00
CA SER A 577 -15.55 -3.58 11.35
C SER A 577 -16.95 -4.17 11.33
N SER A 578 -17.07 -5.49 11.46
CA SER A 578 -18.36 -6.22 11.44
C SER A 578 -19.10 -6.23 12.79
N ARG A 579 -18.81 -5.29 13.69
CA ARG A 579 -19.37 -5.27 15.05
C ARG A 579 -20.85 -4.90 15.08
#